data_AF-A0A970YEV9-F1
#
_entry.id   AF-A0A970YEV9-F1
#
_cell.length_a   1.000
_cell.length_b   1.000
_cell.length_c   1.000
_cell.angle_alpha   90.00
_cell.angle_beta   90.00
_cell.angle_gamma   90.00
#
_symmetry.space_group_name_H-M   'P 1'
#
loop_
_entity.id
_entity.type
_entity.pdbx_description
1 polymer ?
#
loop_
_entity_poly.entity_id
_entity_poly.type
_entity_poly.pdbx_seq_one_letter_code
_entity_poly.pdbx_strand_id
1 'polypeptide(L)'
;MTTLLTVRSPFSAPLRALAALVLLLGSLVIALPPLPAQAQSPDDGFNPGANEAVAALAVQPDGKILVGGNFTTLGGEPRQRLGRLNPGGSLDTTLVDPGINAQVLAIAVQPDGKILLGG
;
A
#
# COMPACT_ATOMS: atom_id res chain seq x y z
N MET A 1 39.80 48.43 50.78
CA MET A 1 39.90 48.76 49.35
C MET A 1 40.70 47.64 48.70
N THR A 2 40.03 46.53 48.37
CA THR A 2 40.66 45.33 47.79
C THR A 2 39.67 44.74 46.82
N THR A 3 39.91 44.99 45.53
CA THR A 3 39.00 44.61 44.44
C THR A 3 39.70 43.59 43.56
N LEU A 4 38.92 42.58 43.17
CA LEU A 4 39.14 41.58 42.12
C LEU A 4 39.95 40.33 42.47
N LEU A 5 39.22 39.31 42.94
CA LEU A 5 39.60 37.90 42.78
C LEU A 5 39.04 37.39 41.45
N THR A 6 39.95 37.00 40.57
CA THR A 6 39.79 36.12 39.41
C THR A 6 38.91 34.90 39.71
N VAL A 7 37.78 34.73 39.02
CA VAL A 7 37.28 33.46 38.45
C VAL A 7 36.13 33.78 37.48
N ARG A 8 36.34 33.78 36.16
CA ARG A 8 35.33 33.35 35.16
C ARG A 8 36.07 32.75 33.96
N SER A 9 35.80 31.47 33.72
CA SER A 9 36.38 30.59 32.71
C SER A 9 36.06 31.02 31.26
N PRO A 10 36.93 30.70 30.28
CA PRO A 10 36.67 30.93 28.85
C PRO A 10 35.92 29.74 28.24
N PHE A 11 34.61 29.62 28.47
CA PHE A 11 33.76 28.66 27.78
C PHE A 11 32.51 29.35 27.22
N SER A 12 32.68 30.14 26.16
CA SER A 12 31.59 30.84 25.47
C SER A 12 31.25 30.27 24.09
N ALA A 13 31.60 29.02 23.78
CA ALA A 13 31.12 28.37 22.55
C ALA A 13 31.15 26.84 22.65
N PRO A 14 29.98 26.19 22.86
CA PRO A 14 29.77 24.93 22.14
C PRO A 14 28.34 24.68 21.64
N LEU A 15 27.38 25.60 21.80
CA LEU A 15 25.96 25.27 21.56
C LEU A 15 25.40 25.68 20.18
N ARG A 16 26.07 26.56 19.43
CA ARG A 16 25.62 26.96 18.08
C ARG A 16 26.09 26.01 16.97
N ALA A 17 27.12 25.20 17.21
CA ALA A 17 27.61 24.21 16.25
C ALA A 17 26.76 22.93 16.23
N LEU A 18 26.07 22.61 17.33
CA LEU A 18 25.20 21.42 17.39
C LEU A 18 23.84 21.63 16.69
N ALA A 19 23.33 22.86 16.66
CA ALA A 19 22.06 23.18 16.00
C ALA A 19 22.14 23.11 14.45
N ALA A 20 23.34 23.28 13.88
CA ALA A 20 23.55 23.17 12.43
C ALA A 20 23.61 21.71 11.93
N LEU A 21 23.98 20.75 12.79
CA LEU A 21 24.05 19.34 12.42
C LEU A 21 22.67 18.64 12.47
N VAL A 22 21.77 19.09 13.37
CA VAL A 22 20.41 18.54 13.46
C VAL A 22 19.51 19.01 12.31
N LEU A 23 19.81 20.16 11.69
CA LEU A 23 19.08 20.65 10.50
C LEU A 23 19.60 20.06 9.16
N LEU A 24 20.71 19.31 9.17
CA LEU A 24 21.21 18.57 8.00
C LEU A 24 20.68 17.14 7.89
N LEU A 25 19.97 16.63 8.91
CA LEU A 25 19.34 15.29 8.89
C LEU A 25 17.82 15.33 8.65
N GLY A 26 17.22 16.53 8.58
CA GLY A 26 15.77 16.72 8.40
C GLY A 26 15.30 17.06 6.98
N SER A 27 16.20 17.05 5.98
CA SER A 27 15.91 17.58 4.64
C SER A 27 16.35 16.67 3.50
N LEU A 28 16.20 15.35 3.63
CA LEU A 28 16.26 14.45 2.47
C LEU A 28 15.08 13.50 2.44
N VAL A 29 13.89 14.09 2.40
CA VAL A 29 12.77 13.55 1.63
C VAL A 29 12.56 14.50 0.45
N ILE A 30 13.63 14.72 -0.33
CA ILE A 30 13.54 15.42 -1.61
C ILE A 30 13.18 14.36 -2.64
N ALA A 31 11.89 14.34 -3.00
CA ALA A 31 11.38 13.82 -4.27
C ALA A 31 12.05 12.53 -4.75
N LEU A 32 11.86 11.41 -4.02
CA LEU A 32 11.82 10.16 -4.75
C LEU A 32 10.68 10.34 -5.76
N PRO A 33 10.91 10.31 -7.10
CA PRO A 33 9.77 10.15 -8.00
C PRO A 33 8.98 8.96 -7.45
N PRO A 34 7.63 9.00 -7.42
CA PRO A 34 6.88 7.79 -7.11
C PRO A 34 7.52 6.71 -7.98
N LEU A 35 8.10 5.69 -7.33
CA LEU A 35 8.61 4.52 -8.05
C LEU A 35 7.52 4.24 -9.08
N PRO A 36 7.85 4.17 -10.39
CA PRO A 36 6.82 3.95 -11.39
C PRO A 36 6.02 2.78 -10.84
N ALA A 37 4.75 3.02 -10.51
CA ALA A 37 3.88 1.95 -10.05
C ALA A 37 4.11 0.88 -11.12
N GLN A 38 4.77 -0.23 -10.74
CA GLN A 38 5.20 -1.21 -11.71
C GLN A 38 3.88 -1.76 -12.24
N ALA A 39 3.42 -1.18 -13.34
CA ALA A 39 2.20 -1.59 -13.98
C ALA A 39 2.50 -3.02 -14.38
N GLN A 40 1.78 -3.96 -13.77
CA GLN A 40 2.00 -5.37 -14.02
C GLN A 40 1.86 -5.57 -15.52
N SER A 41 2.97 -5.86 -16.18
CA SER A 41 2.96 -6.19 -17.59
C SER A 41 2.43 -7.62 -17.74
N PRO A 42 1.78 -7.97 -18.85
CA PRO A 42 1.45 -9.36 -19.15
C PRO A 42 2.68 -10.30 -19.08
N ASP A 43 3.89 -9.74 -19.29
CA ASP A 43 5.16 -10.45 -19.26
C ASP A 43 5.70 -10.66 -17.82
N ASP A 44 5.08 -10.05 -16.80
CA ASP A 44 5.46 -10.20 -15.39
C ASP A 44 4.95 -11.52 -14.78
N GLY A 45 4.25 -12.33 -15.56
CA GLY A 45 3.72 -13.62 -15.11
C GLY A 45 2.51 -13.50 -14.18
N PHE A 46 1.74 -12.41 -14.27
CA PHE A 46 0.52 -12.24 -13.47
C PHE A 46 -0.50 -13.34 -13.79
N ASN A 47 -0.55 -14.34 -12.91
CA ASN A 47 -1.53 -15.42 -12.95
C ASN A 47 -2.34 -15.38 -11.64
N PRO A 48 -3.59 -14.90 -11.67
CA PRO A 48 -4.43 -14.83 -10.48
C PRO A 48 -4.86 -16.21 -9.96
N GLY A 49 -4.55 -17.30 -10.66
CA GLY A 49 -4.85 -18.67 -10.24
C GLY A 49 -6.34 -19.01 -10.21
N ALA A 50 -7.14 -18.33 -11.04
CA ALA A 50 -8.55 -18.65 -11.22
C ALA A 50 -8.69 -19.92 -12.07
N ASN A 51 -9.51 -20.88 -11.63
CA ASN A 51 -9.71 -22.15 -12.35
C ASN A 51 -10.83 -22.10 -13.41
N GLU A 52 -11.56 -20.99 -13.49
CA GLU A 52 -12.71 -20.82 -14.40
C GLU A 52 -12.78 -19.33 -14.81
N ALA A 53 -13.80 -18.97 -15.58
CA ALA A 53 -13.91 -17.65 -16.18
C ALA A 53 -13.97 -16.54 -15.11
N VAL A 54 -13.07 -15.56 -15.27
CA VAL A 54 -13.16 -14.25 -14.63
C VAL A 54 -13.93 -13.34 -15.57
N ALA A 55 -15.06 -12.81 -15.10
CA ALA A 55 -15.92 -11.95 -15.88
C ALA A 55 -15.80 -10.47 -15.50
N ALA A 56 -15.32 -10.17 -14.28
CA ALA A 56 -15.21 -8.80 -13.78
C ALA A 56 -13.92 -8.60 -12.97
N LEU A 57 -13.33 -7.41 -13.11
CA LEU A 57 -12.19 -6.93 -12.32
C LEU A 57 -12.43 -5.49 -11.89
N ALA A 58 -12.01 -5.13 -10.68
CA ALA A 58 -12.00 -3.74 -10.24
C ALA A 58 -10.83 -3.47 -9.29
N VAL A 59 -10.10 -2.38 -9.51
CA VAL A 59 -9.01 -1.94 -8.63
C VAL A 59 -9.59 -1.07 -7.52
N GLN A 60 -9.24 -1.38 -6.27
CA GLN A 60 -9.60 -0.60 -5.09
C GLN A 60 -8.60 0.55 -4.88
N PRO A 61 -8.96 1.61 -4.13
CA PRO A 61 -8.06 2.73 -3.85
C PRO A 61 -6.76 2.34 -3.12
N ASP A 62 -6.74 1.21 -2.41
CA ASP A 62 -5.56 0.66 -1.73
C ASP A 62 -4.66 -0.17 -2.67
N GLY A 63 -4.99 -0.24 -3.97
CA GLY A 63 -4.26 -0.98 -4.99
C GLY A 63 -4.61 -2.46 -5.08
N LYS A 64 -5.48 -2.98 -4.21
CA LYS A 64 -5.96 -4.36 -4.33
C LYS A 64 -6.90 -4.52 -5.51
N ILE A 65 -7.01 -5.75 -6.01
CA ILE A 65 -7.80 -6.07 -7.20
C ILE A 65 -8.92 -7.01 -6.79
N LEU A 66 -10.18 -6.59 -6.96
CA LEU A 66 -11.35 -7.46 -6.85
C LEU A 66 -11.50 -8.27 -8.12
N VAL A 67 -11.82 -9.55 -7.96
CA VAL A 67 -11.96 -10.53 -9.03
C VAL A 67 -13.32 -11.19 -8.92
N GLY A 68 -14.14 -11.08 -9.96
CA GLY A 68 -15.49 -11.63 -10.06
C GLY A 68 -15.61 -12.60 -11.23
N GLY A 69 -16.33 -13.69 -11.05
CA GLY A 69 -16.56 -14.66 -12.12
C GLY A 69 -17.30 -15.91 -11.68
N ASN A 70 -17.08 -17.02 -12.38
CA ASN A 70 -17.66 -18.33 -12.09
C ASN A 70 -16.64 -19.33 -11.52
N PHE A 71 -15.45 -18.85 -11.15
CA PHE A 71 -14.39 -19.65 -10.57
C PHE A 71 -14.76 -20.21 -9.18
N THR A 72 -14.17 -21.35 -8.83
CA THR A 72 -14.29 -21.98 -7.51
C THR A 72 -12.97 -22.02 -6.74
N THR A 73 -11.87 -21.66 -7.41
CA THR A 73 -10.57 -21.41 -6.77
C THR A 73 -9.96 -20.12 -7.30
N LEU A 74 -9.19 -19.44 -6.46
CA LEU A 74 -8.38 -18.27 -6.83
C LEU A 74 -7.04 -18.35 -6.09
N GLY A 75 -5.93 -18.06 -6.76
CA GLY A 75 -4.59 -18.13 -6.15
C GLY A 75 -4.21 -19.51 -5.60
N GLY A 76 -4.82 -20.58 -6.12
CA GLY A 76 -4.61 -21.96 -5.63
C GLY A 76 -5.48 -22.37 -4.44
N GLU A 77 -6.28 -21.46 -3.87
CA GLU A 77 -7.12 -21.71 -2.70
C GLU A 77 -8.62 -21.75 -3.05
N PRO A 78 -9.46 -22.45 -2.26
CA PRO A 78 -10.90 -22.41 -2.41
C PRO A 78 -11.44 -20.99 -2.26
N ARG A 79 -12.00 -20.46 -3.36
CA ARG A 79 -12.58 -19.12 -3.40
C ARG A 79 -13.63 -19.09 -4.48
N GLN A 80 -14.88 -18.88 -4.10
CA GLN A 80 -15.99 -19.00 -5.03
C GLN A 80 -16.44 -17.62 -5.51
N ARG A 81 -16.40 -17.42 -6.83
CA ARG A 81 -17.01 -16.31 -7.60
C ARG A 81 -16.53 -14.90 -7.29
N LEU A 82 -16.03 -14.64 -6.08
CA LEU A 82 -15.52 -13.37 -5.63
C LEU A 82 -14.25 -13.58 -4.80
N GLY A 83 -13.18 -12.92 -5.23
CA GLY A 83 -11.92 -12.87 -4.50
C GLY A 83 -11.30 -11.49 -4.58
N ARG A 84 -10.22 -11.33 -3.82
CA ARG A 84 -9.40 -10.14 -3.88
C ARG A 84 -7.94 -10.54 -3.94
N LEU A 85 -7.17 -9.84 -4.75
CA LEU A 85 -5.73 -10.00 -4.88
C LEU A 85 -5.04 -8.76 -4.33
N ASN A 86 -3.87 -8.95 -3.74
CA ASN A 86 -2.94 -7.88 -3.43
C ASN A 86 -2.39 -7.26 -4.73
N PRO A 87 -1.81 -6.05 -4.69
CA PRO A 87 -1.20 -5.43 -5.88
C PRO A 87 -0.15 -6.32 -6.57
N GLY A 88 0.51 -7.21 -5.82
CA GLY A 88 1.46 -8.19 -6.38
C GLY A 88 0.82 -9.47 -6.94
N GLY A 89 -0.51 -9.57 -6.98
CA GLY A 89 -1.26 -10.73 -7.50
C GLY A 89 -1.43 -11.91 -6.55
N SER A 90 -0.89 -11.87 -5.34
CA SER A 90 -1.16 -12.87 -4.31
C SER A 90 -2.58 -12.74 -3.77
N LEU A 91 -3.21 -13.86 -3.40
CA LEU A 91 -4.56 -13.87 -2.83
C LEU A 91 -4.60 -13.09 -1.50
N ASP A 92 -5.56 -12.17 -1.38
CA ASP A 92 -5.91 -11.55 -0.11
C ASP A 92 -6.95 -12.41 0.63
N THR A 93 -6.47 -13.18 1.60
CA THR A 93 -7.30 -14.08 2.42
C THR A 93 -8.14 -13.34 3.47
N THR A 94 -7.96 -12.03 3.64
CA THR A 94 -8.73 -11.22 4.60
C THR A 94 -10.11 -10.84 4.09
N LEU A 95 -10.38 -10.96 2.78
CA LEU A 95 -11.71 -10.73 2.24
C LEU A 95 -12.66 -11.82 2.76
N VAL A 96 -13.70 -11.43 3.48
CA VAL A 96 -14.77 -12.35 3.90
C VAL A 96 -15.61 -12.73 2.69
N ASP A 97 -15.93 -14.02 2.54
CA ASP A 97 -16.84 -14.49 1.51
C ASP A 97 -18.27 -14.01 1.83
N PRO A 98 -18.93 -13.21 0.96
CA PRO A 98 -20.30 -12.78 1.18
C PRO A 98 -21.35 -13.88 0.94
N GLY A 99 -20.95 -15.11 0.58
CA GLY A 99 -21.85 -16.21 0.27
C GLY A 99 -22.46 -16.10 -1.13
N ILE A 100 -21.68 -15.60 -2.10
CA ILE A 100 -22.17 -15.36 -3.46
C ILE A 100 -22.45 -16.69 -4.17
N ASN A 101 -23.73 -16.92 -4.48
CA ASN A 101 -24.20 -18.16 -5.08
C ASN A 101 -24.39 -18.12 -6.61
N ALA A 102 -24.19 -16.96 -7.23
CA ALA A 102 -24.33 -16.72 -8.67
C ALA A 102 -23.03 -16.15 -9.27
N GLN A 103 -22.88 -16.21 -10.59
CA GLN A 103 -21.72 -15.62 -11.25
C GLN A 103 -21.67 -14.10 -10.99
N VAL A 104 -20.47 -13.56 -10.74
CA VAL A 104 -20.27 -12.11 -10.67
C VAL A 104 -19.86 -11.61 -12.05
N LEU A 105 -20.75 -10.87 -12.71
CA LEU A 105 -20.56 -10.31 -14.06
C LEU A 105 -20.11 -8.85 -14.04
N ALA A 106 -20.36 -8.12 -12.95
CA ALA A 106 -19.98 -6.73 -12.80
C ALA A 106 -19.53 -6.43 -11.37
N ILE A 107 -18.51 -5.58 -11.24
CA ILE A 107 -18.03 -5.06 -9.96
C ILE A 107 -17.86 -3.56 -10.10
N ALA A 108 -18.40 -2.79 -9.14
CA ALA A 108 -18.12 -1.36 -9.02
C ALA A 108 -17.64 -1.03 -7.61
N VAL A 109 -16.53 -0.31 -7.53
CA VAL A 109 -15.97 0.19 -6.26
C VAL A 109 -16.43 1.63 -6.06
N GLN A 110 -17.07 1.89 -4.93
CA GLN A 110 -17.52 3.23 -4.54
C GLN A 110 -16.41 4.00 -3.81
N PRO A 111 -16.40 5.35 -3.86
CA PRO A 111 -15.43 6.17 -3.14
C PRO A 111 -15.47 6.00 -1.61
N ASP A 112 -16.60 5.56 -1.05
CA ASP A 112 -16.77 5.28 0.38
C ASP A 112 -16.25 3.89 0.79
N GLY A 113 -15.63 3.15 -0.13
CA GLY A 113 -15.07 1.82 0.09
C GLY A 113 -16.07 0.68 -0.06
N LYS A 114 -17.35 0.96 -0.37
CA LYS A 114 -18.33 -0.08 -0.67
C LYS A 114 -18.09 -0.71 -2.04
N ILE A 115 -18.55 -1.95 -2.18
CA ILE A 115 -18.44 -2.72 -3.42
C ILE A 115 -19.86 -3.09 -3.83
N LEU A 116 -20.22 -2.79 -5.08
CA LEU A 116 -21.43 -3.26 -5.73
C LEU A 116 -21.07 -4.46 -6.61
N LEU A 117 -21.87 -5.52 -6.53
CA LEU A 117 -21.73 -6.72 -7.35
C LEU A 117 -23.00 -6.89 -8.20
N GLY A 118 -22.83 -7.16 -9.49
CA GLY A 118 -23.91 -7.51 -10.41
C GLY A 118 -23.66 -8.89 -11.02
N GLY A 119 -24.71 -9.67 -11.22
CA GLY A 119 -24.67 -11.04 -11.73
C GLY A 119 -25.98 -11.41 -12.41
#